data_AF-A0A6N7QQG8-F1
#
_entry.id   AF-A0A6N7QQG8-F1
#
_cell.length_a   1.000
_cell.length_b   1.000
_cell.length_c   1.000
_cell.angle_alpha   90.00
_cell.angle_beta   90.00
_cell.angle_gamma   90.00
#
_symmetry.space_group_name_H-M   'P 1'
#
loop_
_entity.id
_entity.type
_entity.pdbx_description
1 polymer ?
#
loop_
_entity_poly.entity_id
_entity_poly.type
_entity_poly.pdbx_seq_one_letter_code
_entity_poly.pdbx_strand_id
1 'polypeptide(L)'
;MQNEVNNEFTESRKEPLLPYYVYLLLNPLDHNRVFYVGKGTGQRAGAHYNDVNRLLKQLAQESEDQLTKAELTSKQAVVRNIAEAGKKPLEVIVGRYETEQEAFAVEATLLHFLYGKSSLTNIASGRRHRYIRTKEEFEEIVKNARDQENIPRKAGVDEEKVTGLRTNEYRNQKILGLEEASAYDTLAELQQILTENGFVWRDFNEPGDRYFHPGESNGYLAVIVNISGIDFNVQFTKKLKFSIQYIYTKDPSENEQPLKNLQEKLDLVLGKAKAGRKYSWLKPDKKYRNIPDIPSLLKVLESLRGAMEV
;
A
#
# COMPACT_ATOMS: atom_id res chain seq x y z
N MET A 1 -41.82 -15.87 -29.88
CA MET A 1 -41.15 -16.46 -28.71
C MET A 1 -40.39 -15.35 -28.02
N GLN A 2 -41.04 -14.69 -27.05
CA GLN A 2 -40.40 -13.71 -26.17
C GLN A 2 -39.72 -14.54 -25.07
N ASN A 3 -38.40 -14.48 -24.98
CA ASN A 3 -37.68 -15.10 -23.88
C ASN A 3 -37.90 -14.26 -22.63
N GLU A 4 -38.59 -14.85 -21.66
CA GLU A 4 -38.66 -14.42 -20.28
C GLU A 4 -37.24 -14.28 -19.73
N VAL A 5 -36.79 -13.04 -19.55
CA VAL A 5 -35.57 -12.78 -18.76
C VAL A 5 -36.00 -12.81 -17.30
N ASN A 6 -35.60 -13.89 -16.62
CA ASN A 6 -35.83 -14.17 -15.21
C ASN A 6 -35.75 -12.92 -14.32
N ASN A 7 -36.87 -12.65 -13.64
CA ASN A 7 -37.05 -11.60 -12.66
C ASN A 7 -36.50 -12.02 -11.27
N GLU A 8 -35.24 -12.46 -11.20
CA GLU A 8 -34.57 -12.87 -9.95
C GLU A 8 -33.90 -11.72 -9.18
N PHE A 9 -34.08 -10.47 -9.60
CA PHE A 9 -33.48 -9.29 -8.95
C PHE A 9 -34.34 -8.63 -7.86
N THR A 10 -35.40 -9.30 -7.41
CA THR A 10 -36.33 -8.78 -6.39
C THR A 10 -36.19 -9.46 -5.03
N GLU A 11 -34.96 -9.63 -4.54
CA GLU A 11 -34.73 -9.76 -3.09
C GLU A 11 -33.57 -8.87 -2.62
N SER A 12 -33.81 -8.23 -1.48
CA SER A 12 -33.06 -7.11 -0.94
C SER A 12 -31.60 -7.45 -0.59
N ARG A 13 -30.65 -7.13 -1.47
CA ARG A 13 -29.24 -7.00 -1.05
C ARG A 13 -28.97 -5.57 -0.60
N LYS A 14 -28.96 -5.35 0.71
CA LYS A 14 -28.49 -4.12 1.38
C LYS A 14 -26.95 -4.05 1.49
N GLU A 15 -26.21 -4.71 0.61
CA GLU A 15 -24.76 -4.59 0.65
C GLU A 15 -24.35 -3.26 0.01
N PRO A 16 -23.53 -2.44 0.69
CA PRO A 16 -23.02 -1.22 0.09
C PRO A 16 -22.20 -1.57 -1.15
N LEU A 17 -22.49 -0.91 -2.25
CA LEU A 17 -21.73 -1.09 -3.49
C LEU A 17 -20.27 -0.71 -3.24
N LEU A 18 -19.34 -1.51 -3.79
CA LEU A 18 -17.93 -1.19 -3.74
C LEU A 18 -17.65 0.20 -4.39
N PRO A 19 -16.72 0.97 -3.82
CA PRO A 19 -16.58 2.40 -4.07
C PRO A 19 -16.04 2.73 -5.47
N TYR A 20 -15.29 1.84 -6.10
CA TYR A 20 -14.75 2.05 -7.46
C TYR A 20 -15.49 1.18 -8.47
N TYR A 21 -15.59 1.64 -9.71
CA TYR A 21 -16.15 0.85 -10.79
C TYR A 21 -15.47 1.13 -12.12
N VAL A 22 -15.50 0.13 -13.01
CA VAL A 22 -15.06 0.25 -14.40
C VAL A 22 -16.27 0.12 -15.31
N TYR A 23 -16.35 0.97 -16.32
CA TYR A 23 -17.47 1.06 -17.23
C TYR A 23 -17.03 1.16 -18.70
N LEU A 24 -17.96 0.85 -19.58
CA LEU A 24 -17.83 0.95 -21.03
C LEU A 24 -18.87 1.93 -21.56
N LEU A 25 -18.52 2.70 -22.60
CA LEU A 25 -19.48 3.40 -23.45
C LEU A 25 -19.54 2.71 -24.81
N LEU A 26 -20.77 2.40 -25.23
CA LEU A 26 -21.08 1.71 -26.47
C LEU A 26 -21.83 2.66 -27.41
N ASN A 27 -21.50 2.60 -28.69
CA ASN A 27 -22.12 3.43 -29.71
C ASN A 27 -23.36 2.73 -30.29
N PRO A 28 -24.60 3.19 -30.01
CA PRO A 28 -25.81 2.56 -30.51
C PRO A 28 -26.06 2.78 -32.01
N LEU A 29 -25.24 3.61 -32.66
CA LEU A 29 -25.26 3.79 -34.12
C LEU A 29 -24.31 2.82 -34.83
N ASP A 30 -23.35 2.23 -34.12
CA ASP A 30 -22.34 1.31 -34.65
C ASP A 30 -22.44 -0.04 -33.92
N HIS A 31 -23.58 -0.71 -34.05
CA HIS A 31 -23.82 -2.05 -33.50
C HIS A 31 -23.45 -2.24 -32.02
N ASN A 32 -23.60 -1.18 -31.21
CA ASN A 32 -23.19 -1.14 -29.80
C ASN A 32 -21.69 -1.43 -29.60
N ARG A 33 -20.85 -1.08 -30.57
CA ARG A 33 -19.39 -1.21 -30.44
C ARG A 33 -18.90 -0.34 -29.30
N VAL A 34 -18.05 -0.92 -28.46
CA VAL A 34 -17.37 -0.19 -27.38
C VAL A 34 -16.41 0.81 -28.01
N PHE A 35 -16.57 2.08 -27.65
CA PHE A 35 -15.67 3.15 -28.11
C PHE A 35 -14.90 3.80 -26.97
N TYR A 36 -15.27 3.54 -25.71
CA TYR A 36 -14.58 4.10 -24.56
C TYR A 36 -14.64 3.16 -23.36
N VAL A 37 -13.53 3.08 -22.62
CA VAL A 37 -13.42 2.41 -21.32
C VAL A 37 -13.07 3.49 -20.29
N GLY A 38 -13.70 3.48 -19.13
CA GLY A 38 -13.36 4.40 -18.06
C GLY A 38 -13.59 3.82 -16.68
N LYS A 39 -13.15 4.56 -15.66
CA LYS A 39 -13.43 4.26 -14.25
C LYS A 39 -14.11 5.42 -13.54
N GLY A 40 -14.84 5.13 -12.48
CA GLY A 40 -15.49 6.12 -11.63
C GLY A 40 -15.56 5.69 -10.17
N THR A 41 -16.07 6.59 -9.32
CA THR A 41 -16.26 6.37 -7.88
C THR A 41 -17.69 6.65 -7.44
N GLY A 42 -18.15 5.97 -6.39
CA GLY A 42 -19.42 6.25 -5.71
C GLY A 42 -20.67 5.60 -6.34
N GLN A 43 -21.83 6.22 -6.08
CA GLN A 43 -23.14 5.74 -6.51
C GLN A 43 -23.46 6.19 -7.95
N ARG A 44 -23.55 5.21 -8.86
CA ARG A 44 -23.67 5.40 -10.32
C ARG A 44 -24.89 6.22 -10.75
N ALA A 45 -25.99 6.17 -9.99
CA ALA A 45 -27.24 6.83 -10.36
C ALA A 45 -27.07 8.34 -10.60
N GLY A 46 -26.16 9.01 -9.88
CA GLY A 46 -25.87 10.44 -10.07
C GLY A 46 -24.77 10.74 -11.10
N ALA A 47 -23.77 9.86 -11.23
CA ALA A 47 -22.61 10.10 -12.12
C ALA A 47 -22.96 9.93 -13.61
N HIS A 48 -23.82 8.97 -13.95
CA HIS A 48 -24.28 8.68 -15.33
C HIS A 48 -24.99 9.88 -15.98
N TYR A 49 -25.90 10.53 -15.24
CA TYR A 49 -26.64 11.68 -15.75
C TYR A 49 -25.77 12.93 -15.82
N ASN A 50 -24.77 13.05 -14.96
CA ASN A 50 -23.95 14.24 -14.87
C ASN A 50 -22.81 14.24 -15.89
N ASP A 51 -22.12 13.13 -16.17
CA ASP A 51 -20.95 13.17 -17.08
C ASP A 51 -21.34 13.26 -18.56
N VAL A 52 -22.34 12.50 -19.02
CA VAL A 52 -22.82 12.62 -20.41
C VAL A 52 -23.51 13.96 -20.64
N ASN A 53 -24.35 14.43 -19.71
CA ASN A 53 -24.96 15.76 -19.86
C ASN A 53 -23.95 16.88 -19.64
N ARG A 54 -22.89 16.70 -18.83
CA ARG A 54 -21.79 17.67 -18.71
C ARG A 54 -21.00 17.74 -20.01
N LEU A 55 -20.68 16.60 -20.62
CA LEU A 55 -20.04 16.55 -21.95
C LEU A 55 -20.93 17.21 -23.01
N LEU A 56 -22.24 16.90 -23.03
CA LEU A 56 -23.20 17.53 -23.95
C LEU A 56 -23.39 19.03 -23.67
N LYS A 57 -23.42 19.46 -22.40
CA LYS A 57 -23.49 20.88 -22.01
C LYS A 57 -22.20 21.63 -22.36
N GLN A 58 -21.04 21.03 -22.16
CA GLN A 58 -19.74 21.58 -22.57
C GLN A 58 -19.66 21.73 -24.09
N LEU A 59 -20.20 20.76 -24.85
CA LEU A 59 -20.30 20.83 -26.31
C LEU A 59 -21.31 21.88 -26.78
N ALA A 60 -22.38 22.13 -26.01
CA ALA A 60 -23.36 23.18 -26.29
C ALA A 60 -22.90 24.59 -25.85
N GLN A 61 -21.86 24.69 -25.02
CA GLN A 61 -21.30 25.93 -24.47
C GLN A 61 -19.96 26.31 -25.11
N GLU A 62 -19.65 25.86 -26.33
CA GLU A 62 -18.43 26.23 -27.04
C GLU A 62 -18.35 27.76 -27.30
N SER A 63 -17.84 28.50 -26.31
CA SER A 63 -16.95 29.64 -26.48
C SER A 63 -15.66 29.32 -25.73
N GLU A 64 -14.52 29.53 -26.39
CA GLU A 64 -13.17 29.28 -25.91
C GLU A 64 -12.98 29.66 -24.43
N ASP A 65 -12.92 28.68 -23.53
CA ASP A 65 -11.71 28.56 -22.73
C ASP A 65 -11.56 27.23 -21.99
N GLN A 66 -10.32 26.77 -22.01
CA GLN A 66 -9.66 25.79 -21.14
C GLN A 66 -10.34 24.43 -20.93
N LEU A 67 -9.97 23.47 -21.79
CA LEU A 67 -9.62 22.11 -21.39
C LEU A 67 -8.64 21.53 -22.43
N THR A 68 -7.73 20.65 -22.01
CA THR A 68 -6.66 20.05 -22.82
C THR A 68 -7.20 19.43 -24.12
N LYS A 69 -6.93 20.12 -25.24
CA LYS A 69 -7.62 20.06 -26.54
C LYS A 69 -7.61 18.73 -27.30
N ALA A 70 -6.84 17.73 -26.86
CA ALA A 70 -6.64 16.48 -27.63
C ALA A 70 -7.54 15.33 -27.16
N GLU A 71 -7.72 15.13 -25.84
CA GLU A 71 -8.45 13.97 -25.28
C GLU A 71 -9.97 14.05 -25.45
N LEU A 72 -10.44 15.29 -25.59
CA LEU A 72 -11.84 15.61 -25.69
C LEU A 72 -12.35 15.42 -27.12
N THR A 73 -11.57 15.68 -28.16
CA THR A 73 -12.07 15.77 -29.55
C THR A 73 -12.59 14.46 -30.12
N SER A 74 -11.91 13.32 -29.90
CA SER A 74 -12.35 12.02 -30.48
C SER A 74 -13.55 11.41 -29.75
N LYS A 75 -13.55 11.42 -28.41
CA LYS A 75 -14.71 10.99 -27.59
C LYS A 75 -15.90 11.90 -27.82
N GLN A 76 -15.70 13.22 -27.84
CA GLN A 76 -16.76 14.19 -28.06
C GLN A 76 -17.35 14.06 -29.47
N ALA A 77 -16.56 13.80 -30.50
CA ALA A 77 -17.07 13.58 -31.85
C ALA A 77 -18.05 12.39 -31.89
N VAL A 78 -17.69 11.26 -31.28
CA VAL A 78 -18.59 10.09 -31.21
C VAL A 78 -19.86 10.42 -30.41
N VAL A 79 -19.72 11.07 -29.26
CA VAL A 79 -20.87 11.46 -28.42
C VAL A 79 -21.78 12.48 -29.13
N ARG A 80 -21.20 13.44 -29.87
CA ARG A 80 -21.92 14.43 -30.68
C ARG A 80 -22.73 13.75 -31.78
N ASN A 81 -22.11 12.86 -32.56
CA ASN A 81 -22.80 12.12 -33.62
C ASN A 81 -23.97 11.29 -33.06
N ILE A 82 -23.78 10.66 -31.89
CA ILE A 82 -24.85 9.92 -31.21
C ILE A 82 -26.00 10.85 -30.80
N ALA A 83 -25.68 12.04 -30.28
CA ALA A 83 -26.65 13.03 -29.84
C ALA A 83 -27.41 13.68 -31.00
N GLU A 84 -26.73 13.98 -32.11
CA GLU A 84 -27.35 14.49 -33.35
C GLU A 84 -28.37 13.50 -33.93
N ALA A 85 -28.13 12.20 -33.76
CA ALA A 85 -29.08 11.15 -34.10
C ALA A 85 -30.23 10.97 -33.08
N GLY A 86 -30.35 11.86 -32.08
CA GLY A 86 -31.36 11.81 -31.03
C GLY A 86 -31.17 10.65 -30.03
N LYS A 87 -29.98 10.04 -29.98
CA LYS A 87 -29.66 8.90 -29.10
C LYS A 87 -28.67 9.31 -28.00
N LYS A 88 -28.35 8.36 -27.13
CA LYS A 88 -27.30 8.50 -26.09
C LYS A 88 -26.39 7.27 -26.11
N PRO A 89 -25.10 7.40 -25.79
CA PRO A 89 -24.23 6.24 -25.60
C PRO A 89 -24.83 5.28 -24.58
N LEU A 90 -24.69 3.97 -24.80
CA LEU A 90 -25.09 2.97 -23.81
C LEU A 90 -23.93 2.76 -22.84
N GLU A 91 -24.22 2.66 -21.54
CA GLU A 91 -23.20 2.49 -20.51
C GLU A 91 -23.32 1.13 -19.80
N VAL A 92 -22.23 0.37 -19.75
CA VAL A 92 -22.17 -0.93 -19.07
C VAL A 92 -21.17 -0.86 -17.92
N ILE A 93 -21.58 -1.18 -16.68
CA ILE A 93 -20.60 -1.46 -15.61
C ILE A 93 -20.05 -2.84 -15.86
N VAL A 94 -18.73 -2.93 -15.99
CA VAL A 94 -18.01 -4.20 -16.10
C VAL A 94 -17.82 -4.83 -14.73
N GLY A 95 -17.49 -4.01 -13.73
CA GLY A 95 -17.27 -4.49 -12.37
C GLY A 95 -17.11 -3.35 -11.36
N ARG A 96 -17.19 -3.71 -10.07
CA ARG A 96 -16.91 -2.82 -8.95
C ARG A 96 -15.78 -3.38 -8.10
N TYR A 97 -14.98 -2.49 -7.51
CA TYR A 97 -13.72 -2.80 -6.86
C TYR A 97 -13.57 -2.05 -5.55
N GLU A 98 -12.88 -2.67 -4.60
CA GLU A 98 -12.65 -2.11 -3.27
C GLU A 98 -11.62 -0.97 -3.33
N THR A 99 -10.61 -1.12 -4.18
CA THR A 99 -9.52 -0.15 -4.32
C THR A 99 -9.47 0.49 -5.71
N GLU A 100 -8.92 1.70 -5.78
CA GLU A 100 -8.71 2.38 -7.06
C GLU A 100 -7.71 1.63 -7.94
N GLN A 101 -6.70 1.00 -7.33
CA GLN A 101 -5.64 0.28 -8.02
C GLN A 101 -6.16 -0.95 -8.76
N GLU A 102 -7.14 -1.66 -8.18
CA GLU A 102 -7.84 -2.76 -8.84
C GLU A 102 -8.63 -2.26 -10.05
N ALA A 103 -9.41 -1.19 -9.89
CA ALA A 103 -10.16 -0.59 -11.00
C ALA A 103 -9.22 -0.10 -12.12
N PHE A 104 -8.06 0.48 -11.77
CA PHE A 104 -7.03 0.86 -12.73
C PHE A 104 -6.44 -0.33 -13.50
N ALA A 105 -6.18 -1.45 -12.82
CA ALA A 105 -5.66 -2.65 -13.46
C ALA A 105 -6.66 -3.20 -14.48
N VAL A 106 -7.93 -3.29 -14.11
CA VAL A 106 -9.00 -3.76 -14.98
C VAL A 106 -9.20 -2.81 -16.17
N GLU A 107 -9.27 -1.50 -15.92
CA GLU A 107 -9.38 -0.49 -16.99
C GLU A 107 -8.25 -0.66 -18.02
N ALA A 108 -7.00 -0.77 -17.56
CA ALA A 108 -5.85 -0.96 -18.43
C ALA A 108 -5.91 -2.29 -19.21
N THR A 109 -6.38 -3.38 -18.59
CA THR A 109 -6.57 -4.67 -19.26
C THR A 109 -7.64 -4.59 -20.34
N LEU A 110 -8.79 -3.96 -20.06
CA LEU A 110 -9.85 -3.80 -21.06
C LEU A 110 -9.38 -2.94 -22.25
N LEU A 111 -8.66 -1.84 -21.96
CA LEU A 111 -8.09 -0.95 -22.97
C LEU A 111 -7.13 -1.67 -23.92
N HIS A 112 -6.17 -2.41 -23.38
CA HIS A 112 -5.07 -2.97 -24.19
C HIS A 112 -5.35 -4.37 -24.68
N PHE A 113 -5.86 -5.27 -23.83
CA PHE A 113 -5.97 -6.70 -24.14
C PHE A 113 -7.30 -7.07 -24.80
N LEU A 114 -8.43 -6.56 -24.30
CA LEU A 114 -9.75 -7.01 -24.79
C LEU A 114 -10.23 -6.21 -26.02
N TYR A 115 -10.27 -4.88 -25.89
CA TYR A 115 -10.77 -4.03 -26.97
C TYR A 115 -9.65 -3.64 -27.93
N GLY A 116 -8.44 -3.45 -27.42
CA GLY A 116 -7.31 -2.93 -28.18
C GLY A 116 -7.42 -1.43 -28.30
N LYS A 117 -6.34 -0.72 -27.93
CA LYS A 117 -6.36 0.74 -27.78
C LYS A 117 -6.65 1.46 -29.10
N SER A 118 -6.21 0.88 -30.22
CA SER A 118 -6.46 1.36 -31.58
C SER A 118 -7.95 1.50 -31.92
N SER A 119 -8.82 0.72 -31.24
CA SER A 119 -10.26 0.70 -31.49
C SER A 119 -11.08 1.61 -30.59
N LEU A 120 -10.43 2.28 -29.63
CA LEU A 120 -11.07 3.11 -28.61
C LEU A 120 -10.69 4.58 -28.77
N THR A 121 -11.55 5.48 -28.30
CA THR A 121 -11.29 6.92 -28.28
C THR A 121 -10.44 7.36 -27.08
N ASN A 122 -9.95 6.41 -26.26
CA ASN A 122 -9.14 6.67 -25.08
C ASN A 122 -7.73 7.18 -25.45
N ILE A 123 -7.36 8.38 -24.98
CA ILE A 123 -6.01 8.92 -25.20
C ILE A 123 -5.00 8.41 -24.16
N ALA A 124 -5.36 8.38 -22.88
CA ALA A 124 -4.51 7.79 -21.85
C ALA A 124 -4.42 6.27 -22.04
N SER A 125 -3.21 5.70 -21.88
CA SER A 125 -3.00 4.24 -21.99
C SER A 125 -3.33 3.49 -20.71
N GLY A 126 -3.73 4.17 -19.63
CA GLY A 126 -3.82 3.54 -18.31
C GLY A 126 -2.44 3.25 -17.71
N ARG A 127 -2.42 3.08 -16.38
CA ARG A 127 -1.19 2.79 -15.63
C ARG A 127 -0.68 1.39 -15.96
N ARG A 128 0.64 1.22 -16.00
CA ARG A 128 1.32 -0.09 -16.11
C ARG A 128 0.97 -0.90 -17.38
N HIS A 129 0.43 -0.27 -18.43
CA HIS A 129 0.07 -0.93 -19.69
C HIS A 129 1.21 -1.71 -20.36
N ARG A 130 2.47 -1.33 -20.14
CA ARG A 130 3.65 -2.08 -20.60
C ARG A 130 3.72 -3.52 -20.08
N TYR A 131 3.05 -3.81 -18.96
CA TYR A 131 2.95 -5.15 -18.37
C TYR A 131 1.64 -5.85 -18.72
N ILE A 132 0.99 -5.43 -19.81
CA ILE A 132 -0.23 -6.03 -20.34
C ILE A 132 0.03 -6.35 -21.81
N ARG A 133 -0.27 -7.59 -22.22
CA ARG A 133 -0.24 -7.98 -23.63
C ARG A 133 -1.35 -7.25 -24.37
N THR A 134 -1.09 -6.72 -25.57
CA THR A 134 -2.14 -6.05 -26.34
C THR A 134 -3.03 -7.09 -27.04
N LYS A 135 -4.19 -6.63 -27.51
CA LYS A 135 -5.13 -7.42 -28.28
C LYS A 135 -4.46 -7.96 -29.55
N GLU A 136 -3.74 -7.10 -30.26
CA GLU A 136 -3.07 -7.45 -31.51
C GLU A 136 -2.00 -8.53 -31.27
N GLU A 137 -1.19 -8.40 -30.21
CA GLU A 137 -0.21 -9.41 -29.81
C GLU A 137 -0.89 -10.75 -29.48
N PHE A 138 -2.04 -10.72 -28.80
CA PHE A 138 -2.80 -11.93 -28.47
C PHE A 138 -3.44 -12.57 -29.71
N GLU A 139 -4.02 -11.78 -30.61
CA GLU A 139 -4.59 -12.27 -31.86
C GLU A 139 -3.52 -12.88 -32.78
N GLU A 140 -2.31 -12.31 -32.83
CA GLU A 140 -1.17 -12.93 -33.52
C GLU A 140 -0.79 -14.29 -32.93
N ILE A 141 -0.78 -14.41 -31.60
CA ILE A 141 -0.52 -15.69 -30.93
C ILE A 141 -1.60 -16.70 -31.32
N VAL A 142 -2.89 -16.33 -31.20
CA VAL A 142 -4.02 -17.22 -31.54
C VAL A 142 -3.95 -17.66 -33.01
N LYS A 143 -3.50 -16.78 -33.91
CA LYS A 143 -3.40 -17.08 -35.34
C LYS A 143 -2.22 -17.99 -35.69
N ASN A 144 -1.07 -17.76 -35.06
CA ASN A 144 0.21 -18.29 -35.56
C ASN A 144 0.85 -19.33 -34.64
N ALA A 145 0.64 -19.28 -33.32
CA ALA A 145 1.29 -20.19 -32.39
C ALA A 145 0.69 -21.60 -32.50
N ARG A 146 1.54 -22.61 -32.71
CA ARG A 146 1.15 -24.03 -32.73
C ARG A 146 1.51 -24.71 -31.41
N ASP A 147 2.61 -24.28 -30.82
CA ASP A 147 3.13 -24.76 -29.55
C ASP A 147 3.59 -23.59 -28.65
N GLN A 148 3.81 -23.87 -27.36
CA GLN A 148 4.23 -22.87 -26.36
C GLN A 148 5.52 -22.14 -26.76
N GLU A 149 6.43 -22.81 -27.47
CA GLU A 149 7.70 -22.24 -27.95
C GLU A 149 7.50 -21.17 -29.03
N ASN A 150 6.35 -21.17 -29.73
CA ASN A 150 6.06 -20.18 -30.77
C ASN A 150 5.45 -18.89 -30.22
N ILE A 151 5.15 -18.82 -28.92
CA ILE A 151 4.61 -17.62 -28.30
C ILE A 151 5.75 -16.62 -28.07
N PRO A 152 5.74 -15.43 -28.70
CA PRO A 152 6.77 -14.43 -28.49
C PRO A 152 6.80 -13.99 -27.03
N ARG A 153 7.97 -14.05 -26.40
CA ARG A 153 8.15 -13.58 -25.02
C ARG A 153 8.00 -12.07 -24.96
N LYS A 154 7.16 -11.59 -24.04
CA LYS A 154 6.96 -10.17 -23.74
C LYS A 154 7.63 -9.82 -22.41
N ALA A 155 8.58 -8.89 -22.48
CA ALA A 155 9.30 -8.40 -21.32
C ALA A 155 8.34 -7.85 -20.26
N GLY A 156 8.60 -8.20 -19.00
CA GLY A 156 7.75 -7.86 -17.85
C GLY A 156 6.37 -8.53 -17.80
N VAL A 157 6.03 -9.43 -18.73
CA VAL A 157 4.79 -10.23 -18.72
C VAL A 157 5.11 -11.73 -18.62
N ASP A 158 5.96 -12.24 -19.52
CA ASP A 158 6.31 -13.67 -19.60
C ASP A 158 7.62 -13.99 -18.88
N GLU A 159 8.18 -13.01 -18.17
CA GLU A 159 9.36 -13.20 -17.35
C GLU A 159 8.97 -13.89 -16.05
N GLU A 160 9.65 -14.98 -15.75
CA GLU A 160 9.53 -15.59 -14.44
C GLU A 160 9.97 -14.58 -13.38
N LYS A 161 9.11 -14.36 -12.38
CA LYS A 161 9.45 -13.50 -11.26
C LYS A 161 10.61 -14.14 -10.52
N VAL A 162 11.82 -13.61 -10.72
CA VAL A 162 13.01 -14.06 -9.98
C VAL A 162 12.89 -13.63 -8.52
N THR A 163 12.30 -14.49 -7.69
CA THR A 163 12.30 -14.31 -6.24
C THR A 163 13.67 -14.72 -5.71
N GLY A 164 14.41 -13.78 -5.12
CA GLY A 164 15.70 -14.09 -4.50
C GLY A 164 16.94 -13.51 -5.21
N LEU A 165 16.79 -12.62 -6.19
CA LEU A 165 17.85 -11.66 -6.42
C LEU A 165 18.06 -10.91 -5.09
N ARG A 166 19.20 -11.12 -4.44
CA ARG A 166 19.71 -10.20 -3.40
C ARG A 166 20.07 -8.88 -4.09
N THR A 167 19.11 -8.23 -4.74
CA THR A 167 19.20 -6.79 -4.86
C THR A 167 19.12 -6.35 -3.41
N ASN A 168 20.26 -5.94 -2.84
CA ASN A 168 20.25 -5.32 -1.53
C ASN A 168 19.36 -4.07 -1.53
N GLU A 169 18.71 -3.70 -2.63
CA GLU A 169 17.73 -2.62 -2.81
C GLU A 169 16.77 -2.44 -1.63
N TYR A 170 16.08 -3.49 -1.14
CA TYR A 170 15.21 -3.31 0.04
C TYR A 170 16.01 -2.90 1.28
N ARG A 171 17.12 -3.57 1.55
CA ARG A 171 18.05 -3.24 2.65
C ARG A 171 18.63 -1.83 2.46
N ASN A 172 19.04 -1.48 1.25
CA ASN A 172 19.66 -0.22 0.87
C ASN A 172 18.66 0.91 1.01
N GLN A 173 17.40 0.74 0.62
CA GLN A 173 16.33 1.72 0.84
C GLN A 173 16.06 1.94 2.34
N LYS A 174 16.20 0.91 3.18
CA LYS A 174 16.05 1.05 4.63
C LYS A 174 17.23 1.77 5.26
N ILE A 175 18.46 1.40 4.89
CA ILE A 175 19.69 2.05 5.36
C ILE A 175 19.73 3.50 4.90
N LEU A 176 19.51 3.77 3.61
CA LEU A 176 19.43 5.13 3.07
C LEU A 176 18.37 5.95 3.80
N GLY A 177 17.20 5.35 4.09
CA GLY A 177 16.17 6.04 4.86
C GLY A 177 16.56 6.35 6.31
N LEU A 178 17.49 5.60 6.92
CA LEU A 178 18.07 5.92 8.23
C LEU A 178 19.11 7.04 8.11
N GLU A 179 19.96 6.99 7.09
CA GLU A 179 20.97 8.01 6.78
C GLU A 179 20.31 9.37 6.50
N GLU A 180 19.32 9.41 5.60
CA GLU A 180 18.56 10.64 5.25
C GLU A 180 17.83 11.24 6.44
N ALA A 181 17.47 10.43 7.43
CA ALA A 181 16.79 10.88 8.63
C ALA A 181 17.75 11.25 9.77
N SER A 182 19.08 11.25 9.54
CA SER A 182 20.09 11.45 10.60
C SER A 182 19.91 10.50 11.79
N ALA A 183 19.42 9.28 11.54
CA ALA A 183 19.11 8.33 12.59
C ALA A 183 20.37 7.83 13.32
N TYR A 184 21.52 7.80 12.64
CA TYR A 184 22.82 7.46 13.25
C TYR A 184 23.32 8.56 14.18
N ASP A 185 23.11 9.83 13.85
CA ASP A 185 23.41 10.96 14.73
C ASP A 185 22.56 10.88 16.00
N THR A 186 21.25 10.59 15.84
CA THR A 186 20.33 10.35 16.96
C THR A 186 20.75 9.15 17.81
N LEU A 187 21.29 8.08 17.20
CA LEU A 187 21.81 6.92 17.94
C LEU A 187 23.01 7.32 18.79
N ALA A 188 23.96 8.06 18.22
CA ALA A 188 25.14 8.55 18.92
C ALA A 188 24.77 9.50 20.07
N GLU A 189 23.82 10.42 19.84
CA GLU A 189 23.29 11.30 20.87
C GLU A 189 22.63 10.51 22.01
N LEU A 190 21.81 9.49 21.69
CA LEU A 190 21.20 8.61 22.68
C LEU A 190 22.26 7.90 23.53
N GLN A 191 23.29 7.35 22.90
CA GLN A 191 24.40 6.67 23.57
C GLN A 191 25.15 7.60 24.53
N GLN A 192 25.42 8.83 24.11
CA GLN A 192 26.03 9.86 24.95
C GLN A 192 25.13 10.19 26.14
N ILE A 193 23.86 10.51 25.90
CA ILE A 193 22.91 10.87 26.97
C ILE A 193 22.73 9.73 27.97
N LEU A 194 22.66 8.48 27.53
CA LEU A 194 22.58 7.33 28.44
C LEU A 194 23.81 7.26 29.34
N THR A 195 25.01 7.48 28.78
CA THR A 195 26.27 7.49 29.52
C THR A 195 26.32 8.62 30.54
N GLU A 196 25.97 9.85 30.13
CA GLU A 196 25.94 11.04 31.00
C GLU A 196 24.95 10.90 32.17
N ASN A 197 23.85 10.17 31.95
CA ASN A 197 22.84 9.92 32.98
C ASN A 197 23.07 8.62 33.76
N GLY A 198 24.24 8.00 33.61
CA GLY A 198 24.66 6.83 34.39
C GLY A 198 23.90 5.54 34.07
N PHE A 199 23.31 5.41 32.89
CA PHE A 199 22.71 4.16 32.44
C PHE A 199 23.78 3.20 31.93
N VAL A 200 23.71 1.94 32.38
CA VAL A 200 24.50 0.86 31.80
C VAL A 200 23.84 0.44 30.49
N TRP A 201 24.48 0.73 29.37
CA TRP A 201 24.00 0.33 28.06
C TRP A 201 25.11 -0.37 27.28
N ARG A 202 24.71 -1.17 26.30
CA ARG A 202 25.61 -1.81 25.35
C ARG A 202 24.99 -1.87 23.96
N ASP A 203 25.84 -1.92 22.96
CA ASP A 203 25.42 -2.20 21.60
C ASP A 203 25.17 -3.70 21.42
N PHE A 204 24.92 -4.13 20.17
CA PHE A 204 24.67 -5.52 19.83
C PHE A 204 25.92 -6.21 19.23
N ASN A 205 27.13 -5.72 19.51
CA ASN A 205 28.34 -6.26 18.90
C ASN A 205 28.76 -7.62 19.48
N GLU A 206 28.43 -7.86 20.75
CA GLU A 206 28.70 -9.12 21.45
C GLU A 206 27.92 -10.28 20.80
N PRO A 207 28.55 -11.46 20.57
CA PRO A 207 27.89 -12.59 19.91
C PRO A 207 26.56 -13.01 20.55
N GLY A 208 26.45 -12.91 21.88
CA GLY A 208 25.22 -13.22 22.63
C GLY A 208 24.09 -12.22 22.40
N ASP A 209 24.42 -10.95 22.16
CA ASP A 209 23.43 -9.89 21.98
C ASP A 209 22.95 -9.80 20.52
N ARG A 210 23.78 -10.17 19.53
CA ARG A 210 23.41 -10.14 18.09
C ARG A 210 22.09 -10.82 17.77
N TYR A 211 21.74 -11.88 18.52
CA TYR A 211 20.47 -12.59 18.36
C TYR A 211 19.25 -11.69 18.61
N PHE A 212 19.38 -10.68 19.47
CA PHE A 212 18.33 -9.75 19.89
C PHE A 212 18.32 -8.44 19.09
N HIS A 213 19.32 -8.20 18.24
CA HIS A 213 19.38 -6.99 17.42
C HIS A 213 18.19 -6.96 16.45
N PRO A 214 17.38 -5.87 16.41
CA PRO A 214 16.27 -5.76 15.45
C PRO A 214 16.73 -5.67 13.97
N GLY A 215 18.01 -5.41 13.74
CA GLY A 215 18.65 -5.38 12.43
C GLY A 215 18.55 -4.02 11.74
N GLU A 216 19.71 -3.41 11.52
CA GLU A 216 19.85 -2.20 10.70
C GLU A 216 19.35 -2.41 9.27
N SER A 217 19.56 -3.61 8.70
CA SER A 217 19.04 -4.01 7.39
C SER A 217 17.50 -4.03 7.32
N ASN A 218 16.82 -4.07 8.47
CA ASN A 218 15.37 -3.96 8.57
C ASN A 218 14.90 -2.50 8.79
N GLY A 219 15.83 -1.55 8.87
CA GLY A 219 15.58 -0.13 9.12
C GLY A 219 15.42 0.21 10.60
N TYR A 220 16.04 -0.57 11.50
CA TYR A 220 16.01 -0.35 12.94
C TYR A 220 17.40 -0.08 13.50
N LEU A 221 17.51 0.97 14.30
CA LEU A 221 18.65 1.22 15.18
C LEU A 221 18.21 0.99 16.62
N ALA A 222 19.14 0.54 17.45
CA ALA A 222 18.82 0.16 18.82
C ALA A 222 20.05 0.11 19.73
N VAL A 223 19.80 0.17 21.03
CA VAL A 223 20.74 -0.15 22.11
C VAL A 223 20.07 -1.03 23.15
N ILE A 224 20.87 -1.83 23.87
CA ILE A 224 20.43 -2.53 25.06
C ILE A 224 20.71 -1.63 26.26
N VAL A 225 19.69 -1.36 27.08
CA VAL A 225 19.84 -0.66 28.36
C VAL A 225 19.56 -1.63 29.49
N ASN A 226 20.54 -1.85 30.36
CA ASN A 226 20.38 -2.65 31.57
C ASN A 226 19.90 -1.76 32.71
N ILE A 227 18.78 -2.14 33.33
CA ILE A 227 18.25 -1.49 34.52
C ILE A 227 18.05 -2.57 35.58
N SER A 228 18.87 -2.52 36.63
CA SER A 228 18.81 -3.43 37.78
C SER A 228 18.76 -4.91 37.40
N GLY A 229 19.61 -5.31 36.44
CA GLY A 229 19.73 -6.69 36.00
C GLY A 229 18.84 -7.07 34.81
N ILE A 230 17.82 -6.27 34.49
CA ILE A 230 16.91 -6.47 33.35
C ILE A 230 17.44 -5.74 32.12
N ASP A 231 17.53 -6.43 31.00
CA ASP A 231 17.88 -5.82 29.71
C ASP A 231 16.63 -5.37 28.95
N PHE A 232 16.64 -4.12 28.51
CA PHE A 232 15.63 -3.52 27.65
C PHE A 232 16.23 -3.17 26.29
N ASN A 233 15.55 -3.56 25.21
CA ASN A 233 15.87 -3.08 23.87
C ASN A 233 15.16 -1.73 23.66
N VAL A 234 15.96 -0.67 23.51
CA VAL A 234 15.50 0.66 23.13
C VAL A 234 15.79 0.85 21.66
N GLN A 235 14.74 0.89 20.84
CA GLN A 235 14.85 0.88 19.39
C GLN A 235 14.03 1.97 18.72
N PHE A 236 14.46 2.38 17.53
CA PHE A 236 13.77 3.36 16.69
C PHE A 236 14.05 3.09 15.21
N THR A 237 13.39 3.85 14.34
CA THR A 237 13.52 3.77 12.88
C THR A 237 13.76 5.18 12.34
N LYS A 238 13.75 5.37 11.01
CA LYS A 238 13.78 6.69 10.37
C LYS A 238 12.71 7.70 10.81
N LYS A 239 11.70 7.26 11.56
CA LYS A 239 10.70 8.15 12.18
C LYS A 239 11.23 8.87 13.42
N LEU A 240 12.41 8.50 13.93
CA LEU A 240 13.05 9.03 15.14
C LEU A 240 12.15 8.97 16.40
N LYS A 241 11.23 8.00 16.44
CA LYS A 241 10.41 7.71 17.61
C LYS A 241 10.86 6.41 18.26
N PHE A 242 11.05 6.45 19.56
CA PHE A 242 11.60 5.35 20.34
C PHE A 242 10.52 4.40 20.82
N SER A 243 10.91 3.15 21.00
CA SER A 243 10.09 2.15 21.66
C SER A 243 10.97 1.26 22.53
N ILE A 244 10.42 0.83 23.67
CA ILE A 244 11.11 0.00 24.65
C ILE A 244 10.48 -1.39 24.66
N GLN A 245 11.32 -2.40 24.65
CA GLN A 245 10.94 -3.81 24.74
C GLN A 245 11.74 -4.50 25.84
N TYR A 246 11.12 -5.43 26.53
CA TYR A 246 11.84 -6.39 27.36
C TYR A 246 12.52 -7.42 26.44
N ILE A 247 13.80 -7.72 26.66
CA ILE A 247 14.51 -8.78 25.93
C ILE A 247 14.96 -9.91 26.86
N TYR A 248 14.89 -11.14 26.36
CA TYR A 248 15.18 -12.35 27.15
C TYR A 248 16.65 -12.75 26.99
N THR A 249 17.57 -11.85 27.34
CA THR A 249 19.02 -12.07 27.29
C THR A 249 19.52 -13.03 28.37
N LYS A 250 18.80 -13.09 29.51
CA LYS A 250 19.09 -13.97 30.64
C LYS A 250 17.98 -14.98 30.85
N ASP A 251 18.26 -16.01 31.64
CA ASP A 251 17.24 -16.97 32.05
C ASP A 251 16.09 -16.24 32.77
N PRO A 252 14.82 -16.52 32.43
CA PRO A 252 13.66 -15.90 33.07
C PRO A 252 13.67 -15.96 34.60
N SER A 253 14.26 -17.01 35.19
CA SER A 253 14.35 -17.16 36.65
C SER A 253 15.24 -16.10 37.31
N GLU A 254 16.28 -15.64 36.63
CA GLU A 254 17.19 -14.60 37.13
C GLU A 254 16.54 -13.21 37.16
N ASN A 255 15.57 -12.97 36.27
CA ASN A 255 14.88 -11.69 36.14
C ASN A 255 13.49 -11.68 36.79
N GLU A 256 13.02 -12.79 37.37
CA GLU A 256 11.64 -12.93 37.84
C GLU A 256 11.30 -11.93 38.95
N GLN A 257 12.13 -11.83 39.99
CA GLN A 257 11.89 -10.92 41.11
C GLN A 257 12.05 -9.44 40.70
N PRO A 258 13.12 -9.03 39.98
CA PRO A 258 13.22 -7.70 39.41
C PRO A 258 12.01 -7.28 38.56
N LEU A 259 11.54 -8.19 37.71
CA LEU A 259 10.44 -7.92 36.80
C LEU A 259 9.11 -7.77 37.56
N LYS A 260 8.84 -8.62 38.57
CA LYS A 260 7.65 -8.48 39.42
C LYS A 260 7.59 -7.13 40.12
N ASN A 261 8.70 -6.70 40.73
CA ASN A 261 8.78 -5.40 41.40
C ASN A 261 8.45 -4.24 40.44
N LEU A 262 8.92 -4.33 39.20
CA LEU A 262 8.70 -3.32 38.17
C LEU A 262 7.24 -3.32 37.66
N GLN A 263 6.64 -4.51 37.54
CA GLN A 263 5.22 -4.67 37.18
C GLN A 263 4.30 -4.06 38.24
N GLU A 264 4.57 -4.32 39.52
CA GLU A 264 3.78 -3.82 40.65
C GLU A 264 3.87 -2.30 40.81
N LYS A 265 5.07 -1.71 40.69
CA LYS A 265 5.28 -0.27 40.94
C LYS A 265 4.87 0.63 39.78
N LEU A 266 4.89 0.14 38.53
CA LEU A 266 4.65 0.96 37.33
C LEU A 266 3.38 0.61 36.56
N ASP A 267 2.54 -0.29 37.09
CA ASP A 267 1.39 -0.89 36.38
C ASP A 267 1.81 -1.37 34.98
N LEU A 268 2.98 -1.99 34.93
CA LEU A 268 3.58 -2.46 33.69
C LEU A 268 3.18 -3.92 33.48
N VAL A 269 2.78 -4.25 32.25
CA VAL A 269 2.49 -5.64 31.86
C VAL A 269 3.32 -6.02 30.66
N LEU A 270 3.88 -7.23 30.67
CA LEU A 270 4.52 -7.79 29.47
C LEU A 270 3.47 -8.40 28.55
N GLY A 271 3.50 -8.02 27.27
CA GLY A 271 2.75 -8.71 26.24
C GLY A 271 3.27 -10.13 25.98
N LYS A 272 2.58 -10.88 25.10
CA LYS A 272 3.03 -12.21 24.66
C LYS A 272 4.44 -12.14 24.05
N ALA A 273 5.29 -13.08 24.43
CA ALA A 273 6.64 -13.22 23.90
C ALA A 273 6.61 -13.42 22.37
N LYS A 274 7.53 -12.77 21.67
CA LYS A 274 7.62 -12.75 20.20
C LYS A 274 8.94 -13.29 19.69
N ALA A 275 8.93 -13.69 18.42
CA ALA A 275 10.11 -14.13 17.66
C ALA A 275 10.95 -15.20 18.40
N GLY A 276 10.30 -16.27 18.87
CA GLY A 276 10.98 -17.35 19.60
C GLY A 276 11.46 -16.95 20.99
N ARG A 277 10.68 -16.13 21.71
CA ARG A 277 11.04 -15.54 23.02
C ARG A 277 12.24 -14.60 22.97
N LYS A 278 12.47 -13.92 21.86
CA LYS A 278 13.48 -12.83 21.79
C LYS A 278 13.10 -11.64 22.65
N TYR A 279 11.83 -11.21 22.56
CA TYR A 279 11.38 -10.00 23.24
C TYR A 279 9.88 -10.01 23.54
N SER A 280 9.48 -9.11 24.45
CA SER A 280 8.08 -8.80 24.78
C SER A 280 7.86 -7.30 24.79
N TRP A 281 6.69 -6.87 24.31
CA TRP A 281 6.29 -5.46 24.35
C TRP A 281 5.86 -5.08 25.76
N LEU A 282 6.29 -3.91 26.22
CA LEU A 282 5.82 -3.32 27.47
C LEU A 282 4.43 -2.68 27.26
N LYS A 283 3.52 -2.86 28.21
CA LYS A 283 2.20 -2.24 28.26
C LYS A 283 2.10 -1.28 29.45
N PRO A 284 1.32 -0.18 29.33
CA PRO A 284 0.50 0.19 28.18
C PRO A 284 1.30 0.78 27.01
N ASP A 285 0.90 0.49 25.76
CA ASP A 285 1.64 0.88 24.54
C ASP A 285 1.92 2.39 24.47
N LYS A 286 0.97 3.22 24.94
CA LYS A 286 1.09 4.68 24.94
C LYS A 286 2.31 5.22 25.70
N LYS A 287 2.83 4.45 26.67
CA LYS A 287 3.96 4.85 27.53
C LYS A 287 5.30 4.38 26.96
N TYR A 288 5.32 3.24 26.28
CA TYR A 288 6.56 2.56 25.88
C TYR A 288 6.77 2.46 24.37
N ARG A 289 5.86 3.02 23.56
CA ARG A 289 5.94 3.01 22.09
C ARG A 289 5.70 4.40 21.54
N ASN A 290 6.37 4.70 20.43
CA ASN A 290 6.31 5.99 19.74
C ASN A 290 6.70 7.19 20.64
N ILE A 291 7.64 6.99 21.56
CA ILE A 291 8.18 8.05 22.41
C ILE A 291 8.87 9.08 21.48
N PRO A 292 8.52 10.38 21.57
CA PRO A 292 8.80 11.33 20.49
C PRO A 292 10.26 11.77 20.36
N ASP A 293 11.01 11.80 21.46
CA ASP A 293 12.36 12.37 21.52
C ASP A 293 13.17 11.74 22.67
N ILE A 294 14.49 11.99 22.68
CA ILE A 294 15.40 11.44 23.70
C ILE A 294 15.08 11.96 25.11
N PRO A 295 14.78 13.25 25.35
CA PRO A 295 14.38 13.72 26.68
C PRO A 295 13.14 13.01 27.24
N SER A 296 12.14 12.75 26.39
CA SER A 296 10.95 11.99 26.78
C SER A 296 11.28 10.53 27.06
N LEU A 297 12.18 9.93 26.28
CA LEU A 297 12.68 8.57 26.51
C LEU A 297 13.44 8.47 27.85
N LEU A 298 14.29 9.44 28.14
CA LEU A 298 15.07 9.48 29.37
C LEU A 298 14.17 9.48 30.60
N LYS A 299 13.10 10.29 30.61
CA LYS A 299 12.08 10.27 31.68
C LYS A 299 11.44 8.90 31.87
N VAL A 300 11.20 8.16 30.79
CA VAL A 300 10.65 6.79 30.87
C VAL A 300 11.69 5.84 31.46
N LEU A 301 12.96 5.92 31.05
CA LEU A 301 14.04 5.08 31.57
C LEU A 301 14.34 5.38 33.05
N GLU A 302 14.31 6.64 33.46
CA GLU A 302 14.43 7.06 34.86
C GLU A 302 13.27 6.54 35.70
N SER A 303 12.04 6.58 35.17
CA SER A 303 10.89 5.96 35.83
C SER A 303 11.07 4.44 36.02
N LEU A 304 11.66 3.75 35.04
CA LEU A 304 11.99 2.32 35.15
C LEU A 304 13.09 2.07 36.19
N ARG A 305 14.14 2.90 36.21
CA ARG A 305 15.24 2.81 37.19
C ARG A 305 14.77 3.11 38.62
N GLY A 306 14.03 4.20 38.82
CA GLY A 306 13.53 4.59 40.14
C GLY A 306 12.55 3.58 40.76
N ALA A 307 11.81 2.84 39.94
CA ALA A 307 10.99 1.73 40.45
C ALA A 307 11.82 0.59 41.05
N MET A 308 13.10 0.47 40.68
CA MET A 308 13.98 -0.62 41.09
C MET A 308 14.91 -0.29 42.26
N GLU A 309 15.04 0.99 42.62
CA GLU A 309 15.97 1.49 43.66
C GLU A 309 15.36 1.60 45.07
N VAL A 310 14.18 0.98 45.30
CA VAL A 310 13.48 0.96 46.60
C VAL A 310 13.13 -0.46 47.04
#